data_AF-A0A1T1BB56-F1
#
_entry.id   AF-A0A1T1BB56-F1
#
_cell.length_a   1.000
_cell.length_b   1.000
_cell.length_c   1.000
_cell.angle_alpha   90.00
_cell.angle_beta   90.00
_cell.angle_gamma   90.00
#
_symmetry.space_group_name_H-M   'P 1'
#
loop_
_entity.id
_entity.type
_entity.pdbx_description
1 polymer ?
#
loop_
_entity_poly.entity_id
_entity_poly.type
_entity_poly.pdbx_seq_one_letter_code
_entity_poly.pdbx_strand_id
1 'polypeptide(L)'
;MPNIGAPELLVILLVALVVFGPRKLPELGKSLGNGLREFRKSTQGLKDSMNIDAPTPAVTPAAQPVPVTAAAVSATPISAQAVTAVPVSSVTPQA
;
A
#
# COMPACT_ATOMS: atom_id res chain seq x y z
N MET A 1 39.62 5.66 4.86
CA MET A 1 38.57 6.37 4.12
C MET A 1 37.54 6.84 5.15
N PRO A 2 37.24 8.14 5.25
CA PRO A 2 36.15 8.61 6.10
C PRO A 2 34.86 7.95 5.59
N ASN A 3 34.26 7.10 6.41
CA ASN A 3 33.00 6.46 6.06
C ASN A 3 31.90 7.49 6.31
N ILE A 4 31.54 8.24 5.26
CA ILE A 4 30.35 9.09 5.26
C ILE A 4 29.14 8.17 5.50
N GLY A 5 28.79 8.02 6.76
CA GLY A 5 27.69 7.21 7.21
C GLY A 5 26.48 8.06 7.55
N ALA A 6 25.42 7.38 7.98
CA ALA A 6 24.27 8.02 8.62
C ALA A 6 24.63 9.08 9.69
N PRO A 7 25.64 8.88 10.57
CA PRO A 7 25.98 9.89 11.58
C PRO A 7 26.50 11.21 10.98
N GLU A 8 27.40 11.17 9.98
CA GLU A 8 27.92 12.38 9.33
C GLU A 8 26.79 13.18 8.67
N LEU A 9 25.90 12.46 7.96
CA LEU A 9 24.75 13.07 7.29
C LEU A 9 23.78 13.70 8.29
N LEU A 10 23.61 13.08 9.47
CA LEU A 10 22.77 13.63 10.54
C LEU A 10 23.34 14.91 11.15
N VAL A 11 24.68 15.04 11.28
CA VAL A 11 25.31 16.29 11.74
C VAL A 11 25.10 17.41 10.72
N ILE A 12 25.32 17.14 9.43
CA ILE A 12 25.09 18.12 8.36
C ILE A 12 23.62 18.52 8.31
N LEU A 13 22.72 17.54 8.44
CA LEU A 13 21.28 17.76 8.51
C LEU A 13 20.95 18.66 9.70
N LEU A 14 21.50 18.42 10.90
CA LEU A 14 21.26 19.25 12.08
C LEU A 14 21.67 20.72 11.85
N VAL A 15 22.83 20.96 11.24
CA VAL A 15 23.26 22.32 10.87
C VAL A 15 22.29 22.95 9.86
N ALA A 16 21.87 22.19 8.85
CA ALA A 16 20.87 22.64 7.89
C ALA A 16 19.50 22.92 8.55
N LEU A 17 19.09 22.15 9.56
CA LEU A 17 17.89 22.40 10.35
C LEU A 17 18.00 23.69 11.17
N VAL A 18 19.18 24.07 11.65
CA VAL A 18 19.35 25.34 12.37
C VAL A 18 19.21 26.52 11.40
N VAL A 19 19.79 26.41 10.20
CA VAL A 19 19.75 27.47 9.18
C VAL A 19 18.35 27.60 8.55
N PHE A 20 17.77 26.48 8.13
CA PHE A 20 16.49 26.46 7.41
C PHE A 20 15.28 26.24 8.34
N GLY A 21 15.46 25.60 9.49
CA GLY A 21 14.39 25.21 10.41
C GLY A 21 13.86 23.79 10.16
N PRO A 22 13.48 23.03 11.22
CA PRO A 22 12.92 21.68 11.09
C PRO A 22 11.57 21.65 10.35
N ARG A 23 10.85 22.78 10.29
CA ARG A 23 9.57 22.87 9.57
C ARG A 23 9.75 23.10 8.07
N LYS A 24 10.87 23.71 7.63
CA LYS A 24 11.09 24.03 6.21
C LYS A 24 11.63 22.86 5.41
N LEU A 25 12.42 21.96 5.99
CA LEU A 25 12.87 20.76 5.28
C LEU A 25 11.72 19.87 4.76
N PRO A 26 10.71 19.49 5.56
CA PRO A 26 9.59 18.72 5.05
C PRO A 26 8.72 19.51 4.06
N GLU A 27 8.64 20.83 4.19
CA GLU A 27 7.93 21.71 3.26
C GLU A 27 8.62 21.76 1.88
N LEU A 28 9.93 21.98 1.87
CA LEU A 28 10.77 21.92 0.66
C LEU A 28 10.79 20.52 0.04
N GLY A 29 10.86 19.47 0.88
CA GLY A 29 10.78 18.09 0.43
C GLY A 29 9.43 17.75 -0.22
N LYS A 30 8.33 18.29 0.30
CA LYS A 30 6.99 18.11 -0.30
C LYS A 30 6.88 18.79 -1.66
N SER A 31 7.35 20.04 -1.80
CA SER A 31 7.29 20.76 -3.08
C SER A 31 8.20 20.11 -4.13
N LEU A 32 9.43 19.79 -3.77
CA LEU A 32 10.38 19.10 -4.63
C LEU A 32 9.91 17.69 -4.98
N GLY A 33 9.35 16.97 -4.01
CA GLY A 33 8.81 15.62 -4.19
C GLY A 33 7.63 15.58 -5.16
N ASN A 34 6.71 16.55 -5.07
CA ASN A 34 5.62 16.69 -6.02
C ASN A 34 6.13 16.98 -7.45
N GLY A 35 7.10 17.90 -7.59
CA GLY A 35 7.74 18.19 -8.87
C GLY A 35 8.47 16.97 -9.46
N LEU A 36 9.24 16.26 -8.65
CA LEU A 36 9.95 15.05 -9.07
C LEU A 36 8.98 13.91 -9.41
N ARG A 37 7.84 13.80 -8.72
CA ARG A 37 6.80 12.81 -9.00
C ARG A 37 6.14 13.07 -10.34
N GLU A 38 5.78 14.31 -10.64
CA GLU A 38 5.22 14.68 -11.93
C GLU A 38 6.26 14.51 -13.04
N PHE A 39 7.50 14.95 -12.81
CA PHE A 39 8.61 14.75 -13.74
C PHE A 39 8.84 13.27 -14.06
N ARG A 40 8.86 12.40 -13.03
CA ARG A 40 8.98 10.94 -13.22
C ARG A 40 7.81 10.39 -14.02
N LYS A 41 6.58 10.81 -13.75
CA LYS A 41 5.37 10.35 -14.45
C LYS A 41 5.40 10.75 -15.93
N SER A 42 5.74 12.01 -16.24
CA SER A 42 5.90 12.47 -17.63
C SER A 42 7.03 11.73 -18.33
N THR A 43 8.17 11.56 -17.65
CA THR A 43 9.33 10.84 -18.20
C THR A 43 9.04 9.36 -18.44
N GLN A 44 8.26 8.72 -17.56
CA GLN A 44 7.85 7.32 -17.71
C GLN A 44 6.94 7.14 -18.93
N GLY A 45 5.92 7.99 -19.08
CA GLY A 45 5.03 7.94 -20.25
C GLY A 45 5.77 8.18 -21.58
N LEU A 46 6.78 9.06 -21.58
CA LEU A 46 7.66 9.27 -22.73
C LEU A 46 8.48 8.02 -23.06
N LYS A 47 9.05 7.34 -22.05
CA LYS A 47 9.80 6.08 -22.23
C LYS A 47 8.91 4.96 -22.77
N ASP A 48 7.68 4.84 -22.26
CA ASP A 48 6.71 3.85 -22.71
C ASP A 48 6.29 4.11 -24.17
N SER A 49 6.17 5.38 -24.58
CA SER A 49 5.84 5.74 -25.97
C SER A 49 6.99 5.57 -26.96
N MET A 50 8.24 5.61 -26.49
CA MET A 50 9.43 5.43 -27.32
C MET A 50 9.85 3.96 -27.47
N ASN A 51 9.24 3.07 -26.67
CA ASN A 51 9.39 1.62 -26.78
C ASN A 51 8.13 1.02 -27.43
N ILE A 52 7.99 1.23 -28.73
CA ILE A 52 7.04 0.45 -29.54
C ILE A 52 7.69 -0.93 -29.76
N ASP A 53 7.59 -1.80 -28.75
CA ASP A 53 7.66 -3.27 -28.80
C ASP A 53 7.98 -3.86 -27.40
N ALA A 54 7.08 -3.67 -26.42
CA ALA A 54 7.01 -4.55 -25.25
C ALA A 54 5.63 -4.48 -24.57
N PRO A 55 4.89 -5.60 -24.43
CA PRO A 55 3.64 -5.65 -23.70
C PRO A 55 3.83 -5.27 -22.21
N THR A 56 2.86 -4.50 -21.70
CA THR A 56 2.56 -4.10 -20.31
C THR A 56 3.13 -4.96 -19.17
N PRO A 57 3.40 -4.31 -18.02
CA PRO A 57 2.65 -4.71 -16.82
C PRO A 57 1.95 -3.51 -16.17
N ALA A 58 0.62 -3.61 -16.13
CA ALA A 58 -0.18 -2.92 -15.13
C ALA A 58 0.31 -3.35 -13.74
N VAL A 59 1.03 -2.47 -13.05
CA VAL A 59 1.11 -2.53 -11.59
C VAL A 59 -0.07 -1.76 -11.03
N THR A 60 -1.19 -2.47 -10.88
CA THR A 60 -2.13 -2.23 -9.79
C THR A 60 -1.35 -2.42 -8.50
N PRO A 61 -1.02 -1.37 -7.72
CA PRO A 61 -0.54 -1.58 -6.36
C PRO A 61 -1.70 -2.19 -5.58
N ALA A 62 -1.44 -3.35 -5.00
CA ALA A 62 -2.29 -4.01 -4.05
C ALA A 62 -2.99 -3.04 -3.08
N ALA A 63 -4.28 -2.80 -3.30
CA ALA A 63 -5.24 -2.77 -2.20
C ALA A 63 -5.67 -4.22 -1.91
N GLN A 64 -4.70 -5.06 -1.57
CA GLN A 64 -5.00 -6.24 -0.75
C GLN A 64 -4.94 -5.73 0.70
N PRO A 65 -6.07 -5.59 1.41
CA PRO A 65 -6.03 -5.65 2.86
C PRO A 65 -5.49 -7.04 3.17
N VAL A 66 -4.26 -7.14 3.68
CA VAL A 66 -3.80 -8.36 4.34
C VAL A 66 -4.42 -8.33 5.74
N PRO A 67 -5.50 -9.07 6.04
CA PRO A 67 -5.83 -9.37 7.41
C PRO A 67 -4.63 -10.14 7.96
N VAL A 68 -3.91 -9.51 8.86
CA VAL A 68 -2.94 -10.16 9.72
C VAL A 68 -3.67 -11.21 10.55
N THR A 69 -3.73 -12.45 10.06
CA THR A 69 -3.93 -13.62 10.90
C THR A 69 -2.68 -13.75 11.76
N ALA A 70 -2.70 -13.05 12.88
CA ALA A 70 -1.80 -13.22 14.00
C ALA A 70 -2.63 -13.78 15.17
N ALA A 71 -2.46 -15.07 15.42
CA ALA A 71 -2.57 -15.74 16.71
C ALA A 71 -3.89 -15.65 17.52
N ALA A 72 -4.39 -16.85 17.87
CA ALA A 72 -5.18 -17.15 19.07
C ALA A 72 -6.63 -16.65 19.12
N VAL A 73 -7.50 -17.26 18.32
CA VAL A 73 -8.90 -17.48 18.73
C VAL A 73 -8.97 -18.71 19.63
N SER A 74 -8.74 -18.48 20.92
CA SER A 74 -9.28 -19.34 21.98
C SER A 74 -10.79 -19.14 22.00
N ALA A 75 -11.53 -19.98 21.27
CA ALA A 75 -12.98 -20.06 21.42
C ALA A 75 -13.44 -21.47 21.05
N THR A 76 -13.57 -22.29 22.07
CA THR A 76 -14.32 -23.55 22.09
C THR A 76 -15.75 -23.28 21.56
N PRO A 77 -16.19 -23.85 20.41
CA PRO A 77 -17.61 -23.92 20.13
C PRO A 77 -18.20 -25.02 21.03
N ILE A 78 -18.77 -24.55 22.13
CA ILE A 78 -19.74 -25.25 22.97
C ILE A 78 -20.84 -25.90 22.11
N SER A 79 -20.91 -27.22 22.26
CA SER A 79 -22.08 -28.09 22.18
C SER A 79 -23.43 -27.48 21.74
N ALA A 80 -23.98 -28.15 20.71
CA ALA A 80 -25.20 -28.95 20.82
C ALA A 80 -26.56 -28.33 20.49
N GLN A 81 -27.36 -29.23 19.91
CA GLN A 81 -28.83 -29.28 19.88
C GLN A 81 -29.48 -28.45 18.79
N ALA A 82 -30.50 -28.91 18.07
CA ALA A 82 -31.13 -30.20 17.88
C ALA A 82 -31.98 -30.04 16.61
N VAL A 83 -31.92 -30.96 15.65
CA VAL A 83 -33.02 -31.87 15.28
C VAL A 83 -34.41 -31.22 15.15
N THR A 84 -35.09 -31.53 14.03
CA THR A 84 -36.54 -31.44 13.77
C THR A 84 -36.95 -30.10 13.10
N ALA A 85 -37.61 -30.05 11.93
CA ALA A 85 -38.53 -30.99 11.31
C ALA A 85 -38.50 -30.88 9.76
N VAL A 86 -38.48 -32.04 9.11
CA VAL A 86 -39.16 -32.30 7.82
C VAL A 86 -40.65 -32.36 8.18
N PRO A 87 -41.64 -31.80 7.44
CA PRO A 87 -42.08 -32.49 6.22
C PRO A 87 -42.86 -31.71 5.13
N VAL A 88 -42.73 -32.25 3.91
CA VAL A 88 -43.75 -32.59 2.90
C VAL A 88 -44.53 -31.52 2.11
N SER A 89 -44.71 -31.92 0.84
CA SER A 89 -45.85 -31.61 -0.05
C SER A 89 -45.79 -30.21 -0.67
N SER A 90 -46.05 -29.97 -1.94
CA SER A 90 -46.47 -30.72 -3.13
C SER A 90 -46.81 -29.63 -4.17
N VAL A 91 -46.99 -29.99 -5.44
CA VAL A 91 -47.80 -29.25 -6.45
C VAL A 91 -47.04 -28.14 -7.22
N THR A 92 -46.51 -28.42 -8.42
CA THR A 92 -47.13 -28.41 -9.77
C THR A 92 -46.91 -27.07 -10.49
N PRO A 93 -46.42 -27.07 -11.76
CA PRO A 93 -46.23 -25.88 -12.57
C PRO A 93 -47.52 -25.45 -13.28
N GLN A 94 -47.51 -24.23 -13.85
CA GLN A 94 -48.34 -23.74 -14.97
C GLN A 94 -49.33 -22.61 -14.64
N ALA A 95 -48.98 -21.41 -15.08
CA ALA A 95 -49.81 -20.56 -15.95
C ALA A 95 -48.89 -19.63 -16.72
#